data_AF-A0AAE8W3V1-F1
#
_entry.id   AF-A0AAE8W3V1-F1
#
_cell.length_a   1.000
_cell.length_b   1.000
_cell.length_c   1.000
_cell.angle_alpha   90.00
_cell.angle_beta   90.00
_cell.angle_gamma   90.00
#
_symmetry.space_group_name_H-M   'P 1'
#
loop_
_entity.id
_entity.type
_entity.pdbx_description
1 polymer ?
#
loop_
_entity_poly.entity_id
_entity_poly.type
_entity_poly.pdbx_seq_one_letter_code
_entity_poly.pdbx_strand_id
1 'polypeptide(L)'
;MRLGFRRSVAAAGEENRALDVYDVAFLAGGAHRVADSAVIALAERGLVTVRGSRVRAVGRERPHHPVERVLIASCLRSRTVVAVHTALQRSPEVEEIARQLAARGLVTGSRRRLTRAGRRRLRTAEQDGNLPAYVFDGPAVLPRGPVRRGIATVHPIPSGLGRALVRMGKTLDHGYDYDYDSDADTGSGPGSDSGSGGGFSCGGGGGGGD
;
A
#
# COMPACT_ATOMS: atom_id res chain seq x y z
N MET A 1 33.97 14.90 -22.52
CA MET A 1 33.33 15.48 -21.32
C MET A 1 32.75 14.34 -20.48
N ARG A 2 33.42 13.97 -19.37
CA ARG A 2 32.98 12.88 -18.48
C ARG A 2 32.14 13.47 -17.35
N LEU A 3 30.84 13.17 -17.31
CA LEU A 3 29.99 13.54 -16.18
C LEU A 3 30.39 12.71 -14.96
N GLY A 4 31.02 13.36 -13.99
CA GLY A 4 31.28 12.79 -12.68
C GLY A 4 29.97 12.59 -11.93
N PHE A 5 29.66 11.34 -11.61
CA PHE A 5 28.68 10.99 -10.58
C PHE A 5 29.13 11.66 -9.29
N ARG A 6 28.45 12.75 -8.91
CA ARG A 6 28.57 13.33 -7.57
C ARG A 6 27.97 12.31 -6.61
N ARG A 7 28.83 11.45 -6.07
CA ARG A 7 28.53 10.59 -4.93
C ARG A 7 28.10 11.50 -3.79
N SER A 8 26.81 11.54 -3.50
CA SER A 8 26.23 12.32 -2.41
C SER A 8 26.92 11.92 -1.11
N VAL A 9 27.75 12.81 -0.57
CA VAL A 9 28.40 12.70 0.74
C VAL A 9 27.37 13.00 1.84
N ALA A 10 26.27 12.25 1.81
CA ALA A 10 25.24 12.20 2.86
C ALA A 10 24.94 10.75 3.27
N ALA A 11 25.69 9.77 2.74
CA ALA A 11 25.41 8.35 2.92
C ALA A 11 26.18 7.69 4.08
N ALA A 12 26.93 8.44 4.91
CA ALA A 12 27.78 7.88 5.98
C ALA A 12 27.45 8.39 7.40
N GLY A 13 26.37 9.17 7.56
CA GLY A 13 25.84 9.60 8.87
C GLY A 13 24.41 9.14 9.14
N GLU A 14 23.80 8.36 8.23
CA GLU A 14 22.36 8.05 8.21
C GLU A 14 21.99 6.67 8.80
N GLU A 15 22.93 6.03 9.49
CA GLU A 15 22.75 4.68 10.04
C GLU A 15 21.88 4.69 11.32
N ASN A 16 21.74 5.87 11.95
CA ASN A 16 20.88 6.10 13.12
C ASN A 16 20.01 7.36 13.02
N ARG A 17 19.74 7.87 11.82
CA ARG A 17 18.73 8.93 11.69
C ARG A 17 17.37 8.33 12.06
N ALA A 18 16.70 8.91 13.05
CA ALA A 18 15.33 8.52 13.40
C ALA A 18 14.46 8.55 12.14
N LEU A 19 13.61 7.53 11.97
CA LEU A 19 12.71 7.45 10.82
C LEU A 19 11.76 8.64 10.87
N ASP A 20 11.68 9.39 9.78
CA ASP A 20 10.75 10.50 9.67
C ASP A 20 9.31 9.96 9.46
N VAL A 21 8.30 10.83 9.65
CA VAL A 21 6.88 10.53 9.45
C VAL A 21 6.63 9.86 8.09
N TYR A 22 7.28 10.35 7.03
CA TYR A 22 7.13 9.80 5.68
C TYR A 22 7.88 8.49 5.44
N ASP A 23 8.98 8.25 6.17
CA ASP A 23 9.67 6.95 6.15
C ASP A 23 8.75 5.88 6.75
N VAL A 24 8.13 6.19 7.90
CA VAL A 24 7.20 5.27 8.58
C VAL A 24 5.92 5.07 7.74
N ALA A 25 5.39 6.13 7.13
CA ALA A 25 4.27 6.02 6.19
C ALA A 25 4.61 5.09 5.02
N PHE A 26 5.83 5.18 4.48
CA PHE A 26 6.30 4.29 3.42
C PHE A 26 6.41 2.84 3.89
N LEU A 27 6.86 2.59 5.13
CA LEU A 27 6.90 1.23 5.69
C LEU A 27 5.50 0.67 5.94
N ALA A 28 4.52 1.50 6.31
CA ALA A 28 3.15 1.10 6.60
C ALA A 28 2.33 0.77 5.34
N GLY A 29 2.54 1.50 4.23
CA GLY A 29 1.73 1.31 3.02
C GLY A 29 2.37 1.79 1.72
N GLY A 30 3.68 2.00 1.70
CA GLY A 30 4.45 2.41 0.53
C GLY A 30 4.16 3.85 0.09
N ALA A 31 4.48 4.13 -1.19
CA ALA A 31 4.32 5.45 -1.80
C ALA A 31 2.89 6.02 -1.70
N HIS A 32 1.88 5.14 -1.70
CA HIS A 32 0.49 5.55 -1.56
C HIS A 32 0.21 6.13 -0.17
N ARG A 33 0.67 5.45 0.89
CA ARG A 33 0.50 5.91 2.27
C ARG A 33 1.30 7.19 2.56
N VAL A 34 2.46 7.37 1.92
CA VAL A 34 3.21 8.63 1.97
C VAL A 34 2.37 9.78 1.42
N ALA A 35 1.72 9.57 0.27
CA ALA A 35 0.87 10.59 -0.34
C ALA A 35 -0.37 10.90 0.51
N ASP A 36 -1.02 9.88 1.09
CA ASP A 36 -2.15 10.08 2.04
C ASP A 36 -1.68 10.96 3.21
N SER A 37 -0.59 10.55 3.86
CA SER A 37 -0.05 11.22 5.04
C SER A 37 0.36 12.66 4.75
N ALA A 38 0.93 12.92 3.57
CA ALA A 38 1.31 14.27 3.15
C ALA A 38 0.09 15.17 2.93
N VAL A 39 -0.97 14.67 2.29
CA VAL A 39 -2.22 15.44 2.10
C VAL A 39 -2.88 15.74 3.44
N ILE A 40 -2.91 14.75 4.35
CA ILE A 40 -3.52 14.89 5.68
C ILE A 40 -2.74 15.90 6.52
N ALA A 41 -1.42 15.74 6.65
CA ALA A 41 -0.56 16.64 7.44
C ALA A 41 -0.66 18.10 6.95
N LEU A 42 -0.68 18.32 5.64
CA LEU A 42 -0.81 19.68 5.09
C LEU A 42 -2.23 20.25 5.23
N ALA A 43 -3.26 19.40 5.22
CA ALA A 43 -4.63 19.83 5.48
C ALA A 43 -4.84 20.22 6.95
N GLU A 44 -4.28 19.45 7.89
CA GLU A 44 -4.29 19.77 9.33
C GLU A 44 -3.57 21.07 9.65
N ARG A 45 -2.42 21.30 9.00
CA ARG A 45 -1.65 22.55 9.11
C ARG A 45 -2.29 23.73 8.36
N GLY A 46 -3.40 23.54 7.66
CA GLY A 46 -4.06 24.59 6.88
C GLY A 46 -3.27 25.07 5.66
N LEU A 47 -2.22 24.35 5.26
CA LEU A 47 -1.43 24.66 4.08
C LEU A 47 -2.15 24.32 2.78
N VAL A 48 -3.04 23.34 2.86
CA VAL A 48 -3.82 22.83 1.73
C VAL A 48 -5.29 22.74 2.13
N THR A 49 -6.19 23.10 1.22
CA THR A 49 -7.62 22.86 1.37
C THR A 49 -8.05 21.70 0.47
N VAL A 50 -8.82 20.77 1.03
CA VAL A 50 -9.48 19.69 0.30
C VAL A 50 -10.96 20.04 0.21
N ARG A 51 -11.46 20.20 -1.03
CA ARG A 51 -12.89 20.39 -1.31
C ARG A 51 -13.37 19.29 -2.25
N GLY A 52 -14.16 18.37 -1.71
CA GLY A 52 -14.59 17.18 -2.44
C GLY A 52 -13.39 16.35 -2.89
N SER A 53 -13.29 16.08 -4.20
CA SER A 53 -12.17 15.37 -4.82
C SER A 53 -11.04 16.30 -5.29
N ARG A 54 -11.03 17.58 -4.89
CA ARG A 54 -10.04 18.56 -5.30
C ARG A 54 -9.20 19.07 -4.15
N VAL A 55 -7.93 19.32 -4.44
CA VAL A 55 -6.90 19.80 -3.53
C VAL A 55 -6.35 21.11 -4.07
N ARG A 56 -6.13 22.09 -3.20
CA ARG A 56 -5.54 23.38 -3.55
C ARG A 56 -4.65 23.88 -2.41
N ALA A 57 -3.46 24.37 -2.74
CA ALA A 57 -2.59 25.05 -1.78
C ALA A 57 -3.18 26.42 -1.39
N VAL A 58 -3.21 26.72 -0.09
CA VAL A 58 -3.81 27.95 0.46
C VAL A 58 -2.87 28.66 1.44
N GLY A 59 -2.09 27.92 2.22
CA GLY A 59 -1.16 28.49 3.19
C GLY A 59 0.14 29.01 2.58
N ARG A 60 0.80 29.91 3.32
CA ARG A 60 2.11 30.49 2.97
C ARG A 60 3.26 29.97 3.84
N GLU A 61 2.97 29.06 4.76
CA GLU A 61 3.99 28.46 5.62
C GLU A 61 4.98 27.63 4.77
N ARG A 62 6.24 27.58 5.22
CA ARG A 62 7.26 26.83 4.50
C ARG A 62 7.07 25.33 4.73
N PRO A 63 7.06 24.52 3.66
CA PRO A 63 7.08 23.06 3.80
C PRO A 63 8.38 22.61 4.47
N HIS A 64 8.26 21.69 5.43
CA HIS A 64 9.38 21.16 6.20
C HIS A 64 10.07 20.01 5.48
N HIS A 65 9.34 19.29 4.63
CA HIS A 65 9.83 18.10 3.95
C HIS A 65 9.83 18.24 2.41
N PRO A 66 10.79 17.64 1.68
CA PRO A 66 10.80 17.62 0.23
C PRO A 66 9.48 17.12 -0.41
N VAL A 67 8.85 16.11 0.17
CA VAL A 67 7.54 15.59 -0.28
C VAL A 67 6.45 16.65 -0.17
N GLU A 68 6.41 17.42 0.93
CA GLU A 68 5.46 18.52 1.10
C GLU A 68 5.68 19.62 0.05
N ARG A 69 6.94 19.94 -0.26
CA ARG A 69 7.29 20.93 -1.30
C ARG A 69 6.70 20.55 -2.66
N VAL A 70 6.85 19.30 -3.05
CA VAL A 70 6.36 18.77 -4.33
C VAL A 70 4.84 18.77 -4.36
N LEU A 71 4.19 18.42 -3.25
CA LEU A 71 2.74 18.45 -3.12
C LEU A 71 2.21 19.87 -3.27
N ILE A 72 2.77 20.83 -2.54
CA ILE A 72 2.39 22.25 -2.62
C ILE A 72 2.60 22.77 -4.04
N ALA A 73 3.75 22.48 -4.67
CA ALA A 73 4.04 22.87 -6.05
C ALA A 73 3.02 22.26 -7.04
N SER A 74 2.61 21.01 -6.82
CA SER A 74 1.61 20.31 -7.63
C SER A 74 0.19 20.85 -7.40
N CYS A 75 -0.08 21.48 -6.26
CA CYS A 75 -1.38 22.00 -5.85
C CYS A 75 -1.51 23.53 -5.94
N LEU A 76 -0.57 24.22 -6.59
CA LEU A 76 -0.65 25.67 -6.86
C LEU A 76 -1.93 26.03 -7.62
N ARG A 77 -2.37 25.14 -8.51
CA ARG A 77 -3.69 25.17 -9.15
C ARG A 77 -4.55 24.07 -8.53
N SER A 78 -5.87 24.28 -8.47
CA SER A 78 -6.77 23.22 -8.02
C SER A 78 -6.62 21.98 -8.90
N ARG A 79 -6.25 20.86 -8.29
CA ARG A 79 -6.11 19.55 -8.95
C ARG A 79 -6.93 18.50 -8.22
N THR A 80 -7.23 17.39 -8.89
CA THR A 80 -7.91 16.26 -8.25
C THR A 80 -6.96 15.55 -7.29
N VAL A 81 -7.49 15.01 -6.19
CA VAL A 81 -6.69 14.28 -5.18
C VAL A 81 -5.96 13.10 -5.85
N VAL A 82 -6.63 12.40 -6.78
CA VAL A 82 -6.05 11.30 -7.56
C VAL A 82 -4.85 11.73 -8.40
N ALA A 83 -4.94 12.88 -9.08
CA ALA A 83 -3.84 13.40 -9.89
C ALA A 83 -2.64 13.80 -9.01
N VAL A 84 -2.90 14.40 -7.85
CA VAL A 84 -1.87 14.77 -6.86
C VAL A 84 -1.17 13.51 -6.32
N HIS A 85 -1.95 12.48 -5.94
CA HIS A 85 -1.41 11.20 -5.52
C HIS A 85 -0.54 10.54 -6.58
N THR A 86 -1.00 10.53 -7.83
CA THR A 86 -0.27 9.91 -8.94
C THR A 86 1.05 10.65 -9.21
N ALA A 87 1.03 11.98 -9.13
CA ALA A 87 2.23 12.80 -9.29
C ALA A 87 3.25 12.56 -8.17
N LEU A 88 2.79 12.50 -6.91
CA LEU A 88 3.65 12.23 -5.76
C LEU A 88 4.23 10.82 -5.77
N GLN A 89 3.43 9.82 -6.09
CA GLN A 89 3.90 8.42 -6.14
C GLN A 89 5.00 8.21 -7.19
N ARG A 90 5.07 9.05 -8.23
CA ARG A 90 6.10 9.03 -9.28
C ARG A 90 7.20 10.06 -9.07
N SER A 91 7.17 10.79 -7.95
CA SER A 91 8.12 11.86 -7.71
C SER A 91 9.48 11.31 -7.24
N PRO A 92 10.59 11.96 -7.63
CA PRO A 92 11.92 11.50 -7.24
C PRO A 92 12.14 11.55 -5.72
N GLU A 93 11.40 12.38 -4.99
CA GLU A 93 11.47 12.50 -3.54
C GLU A 93 10.91 11.26 -2.83
N VAL A 94 9.79 10.72 -3.32
CA VAL A 94 9.24 9.46 -2.78
C VAL A 94 10.12 8.28 -3.18
N GLU A 95 10.73 8.33 -4.36
CA GLU A 95 11.71 7.33 -4.76
C GLU A 95 13.00 7.39 -3.94
N GLU A 96 13.46 8.58 -3.54
CA GLU A 96 14.60 8.73 -2.62
C GLU A 96 14.32 8.08 -1.27
N ILE A 97 13.13 8.30 -0.68
CA ILE A 97 12.70 7.60 0.55
C ILE A 97 12.79 6.07 0.33
N ALA A 98 12.25 5.57 -0.77
CA ALA A 98 12.28 4.14 -1.08
C ALA A 98 13.72 3.61 -1.23
N ARG A 99 14.62 4.40 -1.84
CA ARG A 99 16.04 4.05 -1.99
C ARG A 99 16.77 4.04 -0.65
N GLN A 100 16.57 5.05 0.19
CA GLN A 100 17.17 5.11 1.52
C GLN A 100 16.70 3.95 2.41
N LEU A 101 15.40 3.64 2.42
CA LEU A 101 14.87 2.50 3.15
C LEU A 101 15.37 1.15 2.62
N ALA A 102 15.60 1.04 1.30
CA ALA A 102 16.19 -0.15 0.71
C ALA A 102 17.68 -0.29 1.08
N ALA A 103 18.43 0.80 1.08
CA ALA A 103 19.83 0.82 1.51
C ALA A 103 19.98 0.40 2.99
N ARG A 104 19.02 0.78 3.84
CA ARG A 104 18.92 0.34 5.24
C ARG A 104 18.38 -1.08 5.43
N GLY A 105 18.06 -1.79 4.34
CA GLY A 105 17.52 -3.15 4.38
C GLY A 105 16.10 -3.26 4.97
N LEU A 106 15.36 -2.16 5.06
CA LEU A 106 13.99 -2.12 5.62
C LEU A 106 12.94 -2.51 4.58
N VAL A 107 13.22 -2.30 3.31
CA VAL A 107 12.40 -2.74 2.17
C VAL A 107 13.27 -3.44 1.12
N THR A 108 12.69 -4.38 0.38
CA THR A 108 13.43 -5.18 -0.61
C THR A 108 12.64 -5.39 -1.90
N GLY A 109 13.38 -5.60 -3.00
CA GLY A 109 12.86 -5.88 -4.33
C GLY A 109 12.20 -4.69 -5.04
N SER A 110 11.82 -4.90 -6.30
CA SER A 110 11.17 -3.91 -7.16
C SER A 110 9.80 -3.47 -6.64
N ARG A 111 9.07 -4.37 -5.96
CA ARG A 111 7.80 -4.08 -5.30
C ARG A 111 7.95 -3.47 -3.89
N ARG A 112 9.17 -3.15 -3.47
CA ARG A 112 9.49 -2.53 -2.17
C ARG A 112 8.79 -3.23 -1.00
N ARG A 113 8.89 -4.57 -0.99
CA ARG A 113 8.29 -5.40 0.05
C ARG A 113 8.99 -5.15 1.39
N LEU A 114 8.20 -5.00 2.44
CA LEU A 114 8.70 -4.79 3.79
C LEU A 114 9.51 -6.01 4.28
N THR A 115 10.72 -5.78 4.76
CA THR A 115 11.57 -6.84 5.34
C THR A 115 11.21 -7.09 6.81
N ARG A 116 11.80 -8.14 7.41
CA ARG A 116 11.65 -8.40 8.85
C ARG A 116 12.17 -7.24 9.71
N ALA A 117 13.29 -6.63 9.31
CA ALA A 117 13.84 -5.45 9.97
C ALA A 117 12.90 -4.24 9.84
N GLY A 118 12.33 -4.03 8.64
CA GLY A 118 11.30 -3.01 8.41
C GLY A 118 10.07 -3.18 9.31
N ARG A 119 9.54 -4.40 9.43
CA ARG A 119 8.40 -4.71 10.33
C ARG A 119 8.73 -4.44 11.80
N ARG A 120 9.95 -4.75 12.25
CA ARG A 120 10.37 -4.47 13.62
C ARG A 120 10.42 -2.96 13.87
N ARG A 121 11.03 -2.20 12.96
CA ARG A 121 11.10 -0.74 13.05
C ARG A 121 9.72 -0.08 13.02
N LEU A 122 8.81 -0.56 12.17
CA LEU A 122 7.44 -0.07 12.11
C LEU A 122 6.70 -0.27 13.45
N ARG A 123 6.82 -1.47 14.05
CA ARG A 123 6.24 -1.75 15.37
C ARG A 123 6.85 -0.91 16.49
N THR A 124 8.16 -0.68 16.46
CA THR A 124 8.79 0.23 17.43
C THR A 124 8.21 1.63 17.30
N ALA A 125 8.08 2.16 16.08
CA ALA A 125 7.51 3.48 15.86
C ALA A 125 6.03 3.58 16.29
N GLU A 126 5.26 2.49 16.16
CA GLU A 126 3.88 2.40 16.65
C GLU A 126 3.82 2.37 18.20
N GLN A 127 4.73 1.63 18.84
CA GLN A 127 4.84 1.55 20.30
C GLN A 127 5.33 2.86 20.94
N ASP A 128 6.20 3.59 20.25
CA ASP A 128 6.73 4.87 20.71
C ASP A 128 5.63 5.95 20.79
N GLY A 129 4.50 5.78 20.07
CA GLY A 129 3.33 6.65 20.14
C GLY A 129 3.56 8.10 19.66
N ASN A 130 4.74 8.40 19.13
CA ASN A 130 5.15 9.76 18.76
C ASN A 130 4.68 10.18 17.35
N LEU A 131 3.99 9.28 16.63
CA LEU A 131 3.52 9.52 15.27
C LEU A 131 2.00 9.50 15.21
N PRO A 132 1.38 10.39 14.39
CA PRO A 132 -0.06 10.45 14.29
C PRO A 132 -0.64 9.18 13.65
N ALA A 133 -1.80 8.73 14.14
CA ALA A 133 -2.42 7.46 13.78
C ALA A 133 -2.68 7.29 12.26
N TYR A 134 -2.90 8.38 11.52
CA TYR A 134 -3.13 8.32 10.07
C TYR A 134 -1.92 7.79 9.29
N VAL A 135 -0.71 7.81 9.85
CA VAL A 135 0.51 7.27 9.22
C VAL A 135 0.42 5.75 9.08
N PHE A 136 -0.17 5.08 10.07
CA PHE A 136 -0.29 3.63 10.13
C PHE A 136 -1.56 3.15 9.41
N ASP A 137 -2.71 3.64 9.87
CA ASP A 137 -4.03 3.15 9.47
C ASP A 137 -4.63 3.92 8.27
N GLY A 138 -4.01 5.03 7.87
CA GLY A 138 -4.45 5.84 6.74
C GLY A 138 -5.65 6.74 7.04
N PRO A 139 -6.44 7.12 6.01
CA PRO A 139 -7.53 8.08 6.16
C PRO A 139 -8.74 7.52 6.93
N ALA A 140 -8.74 6.23 7.26
CA ALA A 140 -9.84 5.58 7.98
C ALA A 140 -10.01 6.14 9.41
N VAL A 141 -8.90 6.51 10.06
CA VAL A 141 -8.87 7.06 11.44
C VAL A 141 -9.36 8.50 11.51
N LEU A 142 -9.36 9.22 10.39
CA LEU A 142 -9.77 10.61 10.38
C LEU A 142 -11.27 10.75 10.68
N PRO A 143 -11.69 11.84 11.35
CA PRO A 143 -13.10 12.17 11.46
C PRO A 143 -13.77 12.24 10.08
N ARG A 144 -15.08 11.98 10.04
CA ARG A 144 -15.86 12.16 8.80
C ARG A 144 -15.78 13.63 8.39
N GLY A 145 -15.07 13.90 7.30
CA GLY A 145 -14.80 15.26 6.84
C GLY A 145 -14.37 15.32 5.38
N PRO A 146 -14.17 16.54 4.85
CA PRO A 146 -13.81 16.76 3.45
C PRO A 146 -12.47 16.10 3.07
N VAL A 147 -11.51 16.07 4.00
CA VAL A 147 -10.21 15.40 3.82
C VAL A 147 -10.39 13.88 3.67
N ARG A 148 -11.09 13.24 4.61
CA ARG A 148 -11.40 11.79 4.55
C ARG A 148 -12.16 11.43 3.28
N ARG A 149 -13.17 12.22 2.90
CA ARG A 149 -13.96 11.98 1.68
C ARG A 149 -13.11 12.13 0.43
N GLY A 150 -12.25 13.15 0.36
CA GLY A 150 -11.36 13.38 -0.78
C GLY A 150 -10.37 12.24 -0.98
N ILE A 151 -9.72 11.77 0.09
CA ILE A 151 -8.73 10.69 0.03
C ILE A 151 -9.40 9.33 -0.21
N ALA A 152 -10.58 9.08 0.35
CA ALA A 152 -11.33 7.84 0.09
C ALA A 152 -11.63 7.62 -1.39
N THR A 153 -11.74 8.67 -2.21
CA THR A 153 -11.91 8.53 -3.67
C THR A 153 -10.67 8.03 -4.40
N VAL A 154 -9.50 8.06 -3.77
CA VAL A 154 -8.21 7.64 -4.32
C VAL A 154 -7.95 6.16 -4.09
N HIS A 155 -8.60 5.54 -3.10
CA HIS A 155 -8.51 4.11 -2.87
C HIS A 155 -9.52 3.39 -3.76
N PRO A 156 -9.15 2.85 -4.94
CA PRO A 156 -10.00 1.87 -5.60
C PRO A 156 -10.16 0.67 -4.65
N ILE A 157 -11.34 0.07 -4.68
CA ILE A 157 -11.62 -1.22 -4.03
C ILE A 157 -10.42 -2.14 -4.32
N PRO A 158 -9.74 -2.70 -3.31
CA PRO A 158 -8.50 -3.45 -3.51
C PRO A 158 -8.70 -4.51 -4.59
N SER A 159 -7.83 -4.51 -5.59
CA SER A 159 -7.84 -5.47 -6.70
C SER A 159 -7.54 -6.87 -6.15
N GLY A 160 -8.59 -7.55 -5.71
CA GLY A 160 -8.51 -8.77 -4.92
C GLY A 160 -9.76 -9.00 -4.06
N LEU A 161 -10.49 -7.94 -3.73
CA LEU A 161 -11.78 -8.03 -3.03
C LEU A 161 -12.79 -8.84 -3.86
N GLY A 162 -12.78 -8.68 -5.20
CA GLY A 162 -13.57 -9.54 -6.10
C GLY A 162 -13.22 -11.03 -5.97
N ARG A 163 -11.92 -11.40 -5.93
CA ARG A 163 -11.51 -12.80 -5.73
C ARG A 163 -11.79 -13.30 -4.31
N ALA A 164 -11.68 -12.44 -3.30
CA ALA A 164 -12.00 -12.77 -1.91
C ALA A 164 -13.50 -13.01 -1.75
N LEU A 165 -14.35 -12.15 -2.32
CA LEU A 165 -15.81 -12.32 -2.37
C LEU A 165 -16.21 -13.54 -3.18
N VAL A 166 -15.58 -13.81 -4.33
CA VAL A 166 -15.82 -15.04 -5.11
C VAL A 166 -15.44 -16.29 -4.30
N ARG A 167 -14.32 -16.26 -3.56
CA ARG A 167 -13.93 -17.37 -2.68
C ARG A 167 -14.94 -17.57 -1.55
N MET A 168 -15.45 -16.49 -0.97
CA MET A 168 -16.44 -16.52 0.10
C MET A 168 -17.84 -16.91 -0.40
N GLY A 169 -18.19 -16.55 -1.63
CA GLY A 169 -19.40 -17.01 -2.31
C GLY A 169 -19.35 -18.52 -2.57
N LYS A 170 -18.21 -19.05 -3.01
CA LYS A 170 -18.02 -20.50 -3.17
C LYS A 170 -18.17 -21.27 -1.85
N THR A 171 -17.79 -20.70 -0.71
CA THR A 171 -18.03 -21.35 0.59
C THR A 171 -19.50 -21.37 1.01
N LEU A 172 -20.35 -20.53 0.40
CA LEU A 172 -21.79 -20.49 0.66
C LEU A 172 -22.60 -21.32 -0.35
N ASP A 173 -22.06 -21.58 -1.54
CA ASP A 173 -22.70 -22.42 -2.59
C ASP A 173 -22.65 -23.93 -2.29
N HIS A 174 -21.93 -24.38 -1.26
CA HIS A 174 -21.88 -25.79 -0.83
C HIS A 174 -23.11 -26.25 -0.04
N GLY A 175 -24.26 -25.58 -0.21
CA GLY A 175 -25.50 -25.84 0.53
C GLY A 175 -26.64 -26.45 -0.30
N TYR A 176 -26.43 -26.77 -1.58
CA TYR A 176 -27.48 -27.27 -2.47
C TYR A 176 -27.05 -28.56 -3.19
N ASP A 177 -26.75 -29.62 -2.42
CA ASP A 177 -26.77 -30.98 -2.96
C ASP A 177 -28.25 -31.42 -3.04
N TYR A 178 -28.80 -31.41 -4.25
CA TYR A 178 -29.96 -32.24 -4.57
C TYR A 178 -29.42 -33.52 -5.20
N ASP A 179 -29.55 -34.63 -4.46
CA ASP A 179 -29.37 -35.97 -4.99
C ASP A 179 -30.35 -36.20 -6.14
N TYR A 180 -29.83 -36.32 -7.37
CA TYR A 180 -30.56 -36.91 -8.48
C TYR A 180 -29.67 -37.95 -9.15
N ASP A 181 -29.88 -39.18 -8.71
CA ASP A 181 -29.39 -40.40 -9.32
C ASP A 181 -30.01 -40.54 -10.72
N SER A 182 -29.22 -40.52 -11.79
CA SER A 182 -29.66 -40.83 -13.15
C SER A 182 -28.46 -41.16 -14.03
N ASP A 183 -28.22 -42.46 -14.18
CA ASP A 183 -27.45 -43.07 -15.26
C ASP A 183 -27.91 -42.56 -16.64
N ALA A 184 -26.99 -41.98 -17.42
CA ALA A 184 -27.09 -41.98 -18.87
C ALA A 184 -25.73 -41.69 -19.53
N ASP A 185 -25.22 -42.73 -20.17
CA ASP A 185 -24.08 -42.76 -21.08
C ASP A 185 -24.39 -41.95 -22.35
N THR A 186 -23.55 -40.97 -22.71
CA THR A 186 -23.42 -40.48 -24.11
C THR A 186 -22.19 -39.56 -24.27
N GLY A 187 -21.32 -39.91 -25.22
CA GLY A 187 -20.02 -39.27 -25.43
C GLY A 187 -19.94 -38.06 -26.38
N SER A 188 -18.68 -37.63 -26.57
CA SER A 188 -18.12 -36.61 -27.49
C SER A 188 -18.18 -35.16 -26.94
N GLY A 189 -17.11 -34.53 -26.43
CA GLY A 189 -15.78 -34.17 -27.00
C GLY A 189 -15.65 -32.61 -26.98
N PRO A 190 -14.51 -31.92 -27.23
CA PRO A 190 -13.10 -32.32 -27.33
C PRO A 190 -12.14 -31.50 -26.39
N GLY A 191 -10.91 -32.02 -26.22
CA GLY A 191 -9.64 -31.26 -26.18
C GLY A 191 -9.44 -30.11 -25.18
N SER A 192 -8.68 -30.36 -24.12
CA SER A 192 -7.59 -29.47 -23.69
C SER A 192 -6.54 -30.29 -22.95
N ASP A 193 -5.48 -30.62 -23.68
CA ASP A 193 -4.18 -30.95 -23.15
C ASP A 193 -3.65 -29.79 -22.30
N SER A 194 -3.55 -30.02 -21.00
CA SER A 194 -2.72 -29.22 -20.10
C SER A 194 -2.32 -30.11 -18.94
N GLY A 195 -1.24 -30.87 -19.17
CA GLY A 195 -0.55 -31.58 -18.12
C GLY A 195 -0.07 -30.59 -17.05
N SER A 196 -0.48 -30.84 -15.80
CA SER A 196 0.34 -30.56 -14.63
C SER A 196 -0.13 -31.51 -13.53
N GLY A 197 0.57 -32.63 -13.47
CA GLY A 197 0.49 -33.58 -12.38
C GLY A 197 1.00 -32.97 -11.07
N GLY A 198 0.55 -33.55 -9.97
CA GLY A 198 1.00 -33.23 -8.63
C GLY A 198 -0.11 -33.42 -7.60
N GLY A 199 -0.62 -34.66 -7.50
CA GLY A 199 -1.58 -35.04 -6.47
C GLY A 199 -0.94 -34.99 -5.07
N PHE A 200 -1.67 -34.41 -4.12
CA PHE A 200 -1.41 -34.64 -2.71
C PHE A 200 -2.09 -35.96 -2.34
N SER A 201 -1.29 -37.02 -2.20
CA SER A 201 -1.76 -38.31 -1.74
C SER A 201 -2.10 -38.23 -0.25
N CYS A 202 -3.35 -38.55 0.06
CA CYS A 202 -3.83 -38.87 1.38
C CYS A 202 -3.32 -40.25 1.81
N GLY A 203 -2.88 -40.37 3.06
CA GLY A 203 -2.49 -41.64 3.68
C GLY A 203 -2.91 -41.63 5.14
N GLY A 204 -4.22 -41.64 5.38
CA GLY A 204 -4.79 -41.99 6.68
C GLY A 204 -5.16 -43.47 6.64
N GLY A 205 -4.48 -44.28 7.45
CA GLY A 205 -4.81 -45.69 7.70
C GLY A 205 -4.80 -45.93 9.19
N GLY A 206 -5.96 -46.21 9.75
CA GLY A 206 -6.14 -46.69 11.12
C GLY A 206 -6.09 -48.22 11.20
N GLY A 207 -5.95 -48.71 12.45
CA GLY A 207 -5.93 -50.12 12.86
C GLY A 207 -4.86 -50.27 13.95
N GLY A 208 -5.11 -50.69 15.19
CA GLY A 208 -6.13 -51.59 15.72
C GLY A 208 -5.40 -52.74 16.42
N GLY A 209 -5.78 -53.08 17.65
CA GLY A 209 -5.39 -54.33 18.31
C GLY A 209 -4.49 -54.19 19.55
N ASP A 210 -5.10 -54.54 20.68
CA ASP A 210 -4.57 -55.10 21.95
C ASP A 210 -3.72 -54.22 22.89
#